data_AF-A0A434DQM8-F1
#
_entry.id   AF-A0A434DQM8-F1
#
_cell.length_a   1.000
_cell.length_b   1.000
_cell.length_c   1.000
_cell.angle_alpha   90.00
_cell.angle_beta   90.00
_cell.angle_gamma   90.00
#
_symmetry.space_group_name_H-M   'P 1'
#
loop_
_entity.id
_entity.type
_entity.pdbx_description
1 polymer ?
#
loop_
_entity_poly.entity_id
_entity_poly.type
_entity_poly.pdbx_seq_one_letter_code
_entity_poly.pdbx_strand_id
1 'polypeptide(L)'
;AALTSASLFTVFTYIKPYLTEVSGLSTSAVTWVLLLFGAGMTIGNIIGGRLADWKLMPTVIGTLLLMALLFVGFRQFGAIASVAVGIVFLWGLLIFVVVPPLQIRVVEAASEGPNLAATLNQGAFNVGNASGAWIGGVALSAGVSYANLPLVGAALALLAVTVAVLSQALDRRAPVIPLPAE
;
A
#
# COMPACT_ATOMS: atom_id res chain seq x y z
N ALA A 1 -6.74 -5.35 0.54
CA ALA A 1 -6.24 -5.11 -0.83
C ALA A 1 -6.69 -3.78 -1.42
N ALA A 2 -8.00 -3.56 -1.64
CA ALA A 2 -8.48 -2.36 -2.35
C ALA A 2 -8.00 -1.04 -1.74
N LEU A 3 -8.21 -0.79 -0.44
CA LEU A 3 -7.75 0.45 0.22
C LEU A 3 -6.22 0.61 0.22
N THR A 4 -5.48 -0.49 0.40
CA THR A 4 -4.00 -0.51 0.33
C THR A 4 -3.51 -0.06 -1.03
N SER A 5 -4.13 -0.59 -2.09
CA SER A 5 -3.81 -0.20 -3.46
C SER A 5 -4.28 1.22 -3.77
N ALA A 6 -5.49 1.61 -3.34
CA ALA A 6 -5.99 2.97 -3.54
C ALA A 6 -5.05 4.01 -2.92
N SER A 7 -4.61 3.77 -1.69
CA SER A 7 -3.58 4.55 -0.99
C SER A 7 -2.30 4.74 -1.82
N LEU A 8 -1.82 3.68 -2.48
CA LEU A 8 -0.67 3.73 -3.39
C LEU A 8 -0.99 4.56 -4.64
N PHE A 9 -2.04 4.20 -5.38
CA PHE A 9 -2.30 4.76 -6.71
C PHE A 9 -2.90 6.16 -6.70
N THR A 10 -3.43 6.64 -5.56
CA THR A 10 -3.77 8.05 -5.38
C THR A 10 -2.57 8.97 -5.52
N VAL A 11 -1.38 8.51 -5.13
CA VAL A 11 -0.15 9.29 -5.23
C VAL A 11 0.67 8.84 -6.44
N PHE A 12 0.82 7.53 -6.65
CA PHE A 12 1.76 6.96 -7.62
C PHE A 12 1.37 7.27 -9.07
N THR A 13 0.06 7.35 -9.36
CA THR A 13 -0.45 7.78 -10.67
C THR A 13 0.09 9.15 -11.09
N TYR A 14 0.34 10.02 -10.10
CA TYR A 14 0.80 11.40 -10.30
C TYR A 14 2.25 11.59 -9.84
N ILE A 15 3.05 10.52 -9.76
CA ILE A 15 4.41 10.58 -9.24
C ILE A 15 5.34 11.41 -10.11
N LYS A 16 5.17 11.35 -11.44
CA LYS A 16 5.99 12.14 -12.36
C LYS A 16 5.81 13.65 -12.12
N PRO A 17 4.60 14.23 -12.20
CA PRO A 17 4.43 15.66 -11.93
C PRO A 17 4.83 16.02 -10.50
N TYR A 18 4.61 15.15 -9.51
CA TYR A 18 5.15 15.37 -8.17
C TYR A 18 6.68 15.55 -8.20
N LEU A 19 7.41 14.59 -8.76
CA LEU A 19 8.88 14.61 -8.75
C LEU A 19 9.45 15.77 -9.59
N THR A 20 8.79 16.17 -10.67
CA THR A 20 9.27 17.28 -11.50
C THR A 20 8.89 18.66 -10.94
N GLU A 21 7.66 18.83 -10.45
CA GLU A 21 7.14 20.14 -10.04
C GLU A 21 7.38 20.44 -8.56
N VAL A 22 7.39 19.41 -7.70
CA VAL A 22 7.60 19.57 -6.25
C VAL A 22 9.05 19.30 -5.89
N SER A 23 9.62 18.17 -6.35
CA SER A 23 10.99 17.78 -6.01
C SER A 23 12.05 18.42 -6.91
N GLY A 24 11.66 19.06 -8.01
CA GLY A 24 12.58 19.72 -8.95
C GLY A 24 13.47 18.77 -9.75
N LEU A 25 13.11 17.47 -9.83
CA LEU A 25 13.88 16.49 -10.60
C LEU A 25 13.67 16.70 -12.10
N SER A 26 14.72 16.42 -12.88
CA SER A 26 14.58 16.38 -14.34
C SER A 26 13.71 15.19 -14.76
N THR A 27 13.08 15.31 -15.94
CA THR A 27 12.30 14.21 -16.53
C THR A 27 13.11 12.92 -16.70
N SER A 28 14.42 13.03 -17.01
CA SER A 28 15.30 11.87 -17.13
C SER A 28 15.62 11.20 -15.79
N ALA A 29 15.71 11.98 -14.71
CA ALA A 29 15.93 11.44 -13.37
C ALA A 29 14.72 10.62 -12.89
N VAL A 30 13.49 10.99 -13.28
CA VAL A 30 12.27 10.24 -12.90
C VAL A 30 12.36 8.76 -13.28
N THR A 31 12.87 8.44 -14.47
CA THR A 31 13.05 7.03 -14.90
C THR A 31 13.93 6.24 -13.93
N TRP A 32 15.04 6.82 -13.46
CA TRP A 32 15.92 6.19 -12.48
C TRP A 32 15.28 6.05 -11.11
N VAL A 33 14.47 7.03 -10.70
CA VAL A 33 13.70 6.95 -9.45
C VAL A 33 12.65 5.83 -9.52
N LEU A 34 12.00 5.63 -10.67
CA LEU A 34 11.07 4.52 -10.88
C LEU A 34 11.78 3.16 -10.94
N LEU A 35 13.02 3.12 -11.44
CA LEU A 35 13.86 1.92 -11.33
C LEU A 35 14.17 1.59 -9.87
N LEU A 36 14.51 2.59 -9.04
CA LEU A 36 14.72 2.41 -7.60
C LEU A 36 13.44 1.98 -6.89
N PHE A 37 12.29 2.54 -7.26
CA PHE A 37 10.99 2.06 -6.79
C PHE A 37 10.83 0.55 -7.10
N GLY A 38 11.14 0.14 -8.33
CA GLY A 38 11.20 -1.27 -8.76
C GLY A 38 12.10 -2.15 -7.90
N ALA A 39 13.34 -1.72 -7.66
CA ALA A 39 14.27 -2.43 -6.80
C ALA A 39 13.74 -2.56 -5.36
N GLY A 40 13.14 -1.49 -4.84
CA GLY A 40 12.43 -1.49 -3.57
C GLY A 40 11.34 -2.56 -3.54
N MET A 41 10.48 -2.60 -4.56
CA MET A 41 9.42 -3.60 -4.69
C MET A 41 9.94 -5.03 -4.63
N THR A 42 11.02 -5.33 -5.36
CA THR A 42 11.63 -6.67 -5.34
C THR A 42 12.11 -7.06 -3.94
N ILE A 43 12.81 -6.16 -3.26
CA ILE A 43 13.31 -6.39 -1.89
C ILE A 43 12.12 -6.55 -0.92
N GLY A 44 11.13 -5.68 -1.05
CA GLY A 44 9.91 -5.68 -0.25
C GLY A 44 9.16 -7.01 -0.35
N ASN A 45 9.06 -7.60 -1.54
CA ASN A 45 8.35 -8.85 -1.76
C ASN A 45 8.97 -10.02 -0.97
N ILE A 46 10.30 -10.09 -0.93
CA ILE A 46 11.04 -11.11 -0.20
C ILE A 46 10.86 -10.93 1.31
N ILE A 47 10.99 -9.69 1.79
CA ILE A 47 10.80 -9.36 3.21
C ILE A 47 9.35 -9.61 3.63
N GLY A 48 8.38 -9.22 2.80
CA GLY A 48 6.95 -9.38 3.04
C GLY A 48 6.54 -10.83 3.19
N GLY A 49 7.05 -11.73 2.34
CA GLY A 49 6.82 -13.17 2.48
C GLY A 49 7.32 -13.70 3.84
N ARG A 50 8.57 -13.40 4.20
CA ARG A 50 9.15 -13.84 5.49
C ARG A 50 8.42 -13.28 6.71
N LEU A 51 8.01 -12.01 6.65
CA LEU A 51 7.26 -11.37 7.72
C LEU A 51 5.80 -11.88 7.81
N ALA A 52 5.22 -12.33 6.69
CA ALA A 52 3.91 -12.99 6.68
C ALA A 52 3.97 -14.32 7.45
N ASP A 53 4.99 -15.14 7.16
CA ASP A 53 5.20 -16.44 7.82
C ASP A 53 5.41 -16.28 9.33
N TRP A 54 6.04 -15.18 9.76
CA TRP A 54 6.25 -14.91 11.18
C TRP A 54 4.99 -14.40 11.87
N LYS A 55 4.43 -13.26 11.40
CA LYS A 55 3.28 -12.59 12.02
C LYS A 55 2.47 -11.82 10.99
N LEU A 56 1.63 -12.54 10.25
CA LEU A 56 0.82 -11.99 9.16
C LEU A 56 0.10 -10.67 9.49
N MET A 57 -0.80 -10.64 10.49
CA MET A 57 -1.59 -9.43 10.75
C MET A 57 -0.80 -8.25 11.32
N PRO A 58 0.12 -8.44 12.29
CA PRO A 58 1.05 -7.39 12.69
C PRO A 58 1.86 -6.82 11.51
N THR A 59 2.29 -7.65 10.57
CA THR A 59 3.00 -7.21 9.37
C THR A 59 2.11 -6.33 8.49
N VAL A 60 0.86 -6.73 8.24
CA VAL A 60 -0.11 -5.91 7.48
C VAL A 60 -0.31 -4.55 8.14
N ILE A 61 -0.68 -4.54 9.43
CA ILE A 61 -1.03 -3.32 10.16
C ILE A 61 0.19 -2.40 10.29
N GLY A 62 1.35 -2.94 10.68
CA GLY A 62 2.58 -2.19 10.84
C GLY A 62 3.05 -1.56 9.54
N THR A 63 2.98 -2.30 8.43
CA THR A 63 3.39 -1.77 7.11
C THR A 63 2.44 -0.68 6.62
N LEU A 64 1.12 -0.81 6.85
CA LEU A 64 0.16 0.23 6.49
C LEU A 64 0.34 1.51 7.33
N LEU A 65 0.67 1.38 8.62
CA LEU A 65 1.03 2.52 9.47
C LEU A 65 2.31 3.21 8.98
N LEU A 66 3.35 2.43 8.66
CA LEU A 66 4.58 2.96 8.08
C LEU A 66 4.32 3.64 6.73
N MET A 67 3.40 3.12 5.92
CA MET A 67 2.95 3.79 4.68
C MET A 67 2.31 5.15 4.93
N ALA A 68 1.40 5.24 5.91
CA ALA A 68 0.78 6.51 6.28
C ALA A 68 1.84 7.53 6.74
N LEU A 69 2.78 7.10 7.59
CA LEU A 69 3.90 7.94 8.05
C LEU A 69 4.82 8.34 6.89
N LEU A 70 5.13 7.42 5.98
CA LEU A 70 5.94 7.70 4.81
C LEU A 70 5.29 8.78 3.94
N PHE A 71 3.97 8.74 3.75
CA PHE A 71 3.28 9.77 2.99
C PHE A 71 3.21 11.13 3.68
N VAL A 72 3.06 11.16 5.01
CA VAL A 72 3.20 12.41 5.78
C VAL A 72 4.62 12.97 5.62
N GLY A 73 5.63 12.10 5.72
CA GLY A 73 7.03 12.45 5.45
C GLY A 73 7.24 12.93 4.01
N PHE A 74 6.57 12.32 3.03
CA PHE A 74 6.68 12.71 1.63
C PHE A 74 6.12 14.11 1.41
N ARG A 75 4.94 14.41 1.99
CA ARG A 75 4.43 15.78 2.02
C ARG A 75 5.45 16.75 2.62
N GLN A 76 6.02 16.42 3.78
CA GLN A 76 6.85 17.36 4.53
C GLN A 76 8.21 17.62 3.88
N PHE A 77 8.84 16.58 3.34
CA PHE A 77 10.24 16.61 2.90
C PHE A 77 10.44 16.36 1.40
N GLY A 78 9.36 16.10 0.64
CA GLY A 78 9.45 15.74 -0.78
C GLY A 78 9.93 16.85 -1.71
N ALA A 79 10.01 18.10 -1.25
CA ALA A 79 10.67 19.17 -2.01
C ALA A 79 12.21 19.03 -2.04
N ILE A 80 12.79 18.27 -1.11
CA ILE A 80 14.22 17.97 -1.11
C ILE A 80 14.46 16.76 -2.01
N ALA A 81 15.03 16.99 -3.19
CA ALA A 81 15.18 15.98 -4.24
C ALA A 81 15.76 14.64 -3.75
N SER A 82 16.88 14.67 -3.01
CA SER A 82 17.52 13.46 -2.47
C SER A 82 16.63 12.70 -1.50
N VAL A 83 15.85 13.41 -0.68
CA VAL A 83 14.89 12.81 0.26
C VAL A 83 13.72 12.19 -0.49
N ALA A 84 13.19 12.87 -1.52
CA ALA A 84 12.14 12.32 -2.37
C ALA A 84 12.55 11.00 -3.03
N VAL A 85 13.78 10.90 -3.54
CA VAL A 85 14.31 9.64 -4.09
C VAL A 85 14.35 8.53 -3.04
N GLY A 86 14.86 8.82 -1.84
CA GLY A 86 14.89 7.85 -0.74
C GLY A 86 13.49 7.41 -0.30
N ILE A 87 12.54 8.34 -0.23
CA ILE A 87 11.14 8.06 0.08
C ILE A 87 10.51 7.16 -0.97
N VAL A 88 10.73 7.41 -2.27
CA VAL A 88 10.17 6.57 -3.34
C VAL A 88 10.78 5.16 -3.31
N PHE A 89 12.07 5.01 -3.03
CA PHE A 89 12.66 3.69 -2.80
C PHE A 89 12.00 2.95 -1.62
N LEU A 90 11.90 3.59 -0.46
CA LEU A 90 11.26 3.02 0.73
C LEU A 90 9.78 2.72 0.51
N TRP A 91 9.11 3.52 -0.32
CA TRP A 91 7.74 3.30 -0.72
C TRP A 91 7.59 2.01 -1.52
N GLY A 92 8.44 1.80 -2.54
CA GLY A 92 8.49 0.55 -3.29
C GLY A 92 8.71 -0.66 -2.39
N LEU A 93 9.61 -0.54 -1.41
CA LEU A 93 9.84 -1.59 -0.41
C LEU A 93 8.58 -1.89 0.40
N LEU A 94 8.02 -0.89 1.07
CA LEU A 94 6.91 -1.07 1.99
C LEU A 94 5.63 -1.56 1.28
N ILE A 95 5.33 -1.11 0.05
CA ILE A 95 4.14 -1.58 -0.65
C ILE A 95 4.20 -3.07 -0.99
N PHE A 96 5.39 -3.61 -1.28
CA PHE A 96 5.56 -5.03 -1.52
C PHE A 96 5.84 -5.85 -0.26
N VAL A 97 6.08 -5.20 0.89
CA VAL A 97 6.01 -5.90 2.19
C VAL A 97 4.57 -6.27 2.52
N VAL A 98 3.58 -5.41 2.21
CA VAL A 98 2.16 -5.65 2.57
C VAL A 98 1.40 -6.54 1.58
N VAL A 99 1.80 -6.57 0.30
CA VAL A 99 1.09 -7.34 -0.74
C VAL A 99 1.04 -8.85 -0.46
N PRO A 100 2.16 -9.55 -0.18
CA PRO A 100 2.13 -11.00 0.09
C PRO A 100 1.29 -11.38 1.31
N PRO A 101 1.42 -10.73 2.50
CA PRO A 101 0.55 -11.01 3.63
C PRO A 101 -0.95 -10.85 3.33
N LEU A 102 -1.35 -9.85 2.53
CA LEU A 102 -2.74 -9.66 2.13
C LEU A 102 -3.25 -10.79 1.24
N GLN A 103 -2.42 -11.27 0.31
CA GLN A 103 -2.74 -12.42 -0.54
C GLN A 103 -2.91 -13.68 0.31
N ILE A 104 -1.95 -13.97 1.18
CA ILE A 104 -1.97 -15.14 2.07
C ILE A 104 -3.23 -15.11 2.93
N ARG A 105 -3.57 -13.97 3.56
CA ARG A 105 -4.76 -13.83 4.41
C ARG A 105 -6.05 -14.21 3.71
N VAL A 106 -6.23 -13.74 2.47
CA VAL A 106 -7.46 -13.99 1.72
C VAL A 106 -7.56 -15.44 1.29
N VAL A 107 -6.43 -16.06 0.93
CA VAL A 107 -6.37 -17.48 0.57
C VAL A 107 -6.63 -18.38 1.79
N GLU A 108 -6.02 -18.08 2.94
CA GLU A 108 -6.23 -18.82 4.20
C GLU A 108 -7.68 -18.76 4.68
N ALA A 109 -8.37 -17.64 4.46
CA ALA A 109 -9.77 -17.48 4.83
C ALA A 109 -10.74 -18.28 3.94
N ALA A 110 -10.28 -18.84 2.82
CA ALA A 110 -11.11 -19.50 1.81
C ALA A 110 -10.65 -20.93 1.50
N SER A 111 -10.72 -21.81 2.51
CA SER A 111 -10.27 -23.21 2.41
C SER A 111 -10.93 -24.00 1.27
N GLU A 112 -12.21 -23.74 0.98
CA GLU A 112 -12.97 -24.42 -0.08
C GLU A 112 -12.74 -23.84 -1.49
N GLY A 113 -12.09 -22.68 -1.61
CA GLY A 113 -11.95 -21.97 -2.89
C GLY A 113 -10.72 -21.06 -2.98
N PRO A 114 -9.49 -21.55 -2.70
CA PRO A 114 -8.30 -20.72 -2.60
C PRO A 114 -7.94 -19.99 -3.90
N ASN A 115 -8.12 -20.65 -5.05
CA ASN A 115 -7.86 -20.05 -6.36
C ASN A 115 -8.84 -18.92 -6.70
N LEU A 116 -10.11 -19.08 -6.32
CA LEU A 116 -11.13 -18.05 -6.52
C LEU A 116 -10.86 -16.85 -5.60
N ALA A 117 -10.53 -17.10 -4.34
CA ALA A 117 -10.15 -16.07 -3.38
C ALA A 117 -8.91 -15.28 -3.82
N ALA A 118 -7.89 -15.98 -4.32
CA ALA A 118 -6.71 -15.35 -4.91
C ALA A 118 -7.05 -14.42 -6.09
N THR A 119 -7.91 -14.89 -6.99
CA THR A 119 -8.38 -14.10 -8.14
C THR A 119 -9.18 -12.87 -7.71
N LEU A 120 -10.07 -13.03 -6.73
CA LEU A 120 -10.84 -11.93 -6.15
C LEU A 120 -9.94 -10.89 -5.46
N ASN A 121 -8.89 -11.34 -4.76
CA ASN A 121 -7.94 -10.41 -4.13
C ASN A 121 -7.20 -9.56 -5.17
N GLN A 122 -6.78 -10.16 -6.29
CA GLN A 122 -6.18 -9.43 -7.40
C GLN A 122 -7.18 -8.46 -8.05
N GLY A 123 -8.44 -8.88 -8.22
CA GLY A 123 -9.52 -8.01 -8.68
C GLY A 123 -9.73 -6.80 -7.76
N ALA A 124 -9.77 -7.02 -6.44
CA ALA A 124 -9.86 -5.96 -5.45
C ALA A 124 -8.65 -5.01 -5.49
N PHE A 125 -7.45 -5.53 -5.75
CA PHE A 125 -6.26 -4.69 -5.95
C PHE A 125 -6.41 -3.80 -7.19
N ASN A 126 -6.89 -4.33 -8.31
CA ASN A 126 -7.12 -3.55 -9.53
C ASN A 126 -8.21 -2.48 -9.37
N VAL A 127 -9.30 -2.79 -8.66
CA VAL A 127 -10.31 -1.78 -8.27
C VAL A 127 -9.68 -0.70 -7.39
N GLY A 128 -8.78 -1.09 -6.47
CA GLY A 128 -7.95 -0.16 -5.72
C GLY A 128 -7.11 0.74 -6.62
N ASN A 129 -6.46 0.20 -7.66
CA ASN A 129 -5.61 0.98 -8.56
C ASN A 129 -6.45 2.06 -9.27
N ALA A 130 -7.59 1.65 -9.83
CA ALA A 130 -8.49 2.53 -10.57
C ALA A 130 -9.12 3.60 -9.67
N SER A 131 -9.67 3.19 -8.52
CA SER A 131 -10.28 4.11 -7.56
C SER A 131 -9.24 5.05 -6.94
N GLY A 132 -8.05 4.58 -6.63
CA GLY A 132 -6.94 5.40 -6.13
C GLY A 132 -6.55 6.49 -7.12
N ALA A 133 -6.28 6.11 -8.37
CA ALA A 133 -5.99 7.06 -9.44
C ALA A 133 -7.10 8.10 -9.60
N TRP A 134 -8.36 7.66 -9.63
CA TRP A 134 -9.52 8.54 -9.73
C TRP A 134 -9.65 9.50 -8.54
N ILE A 135 -9.52 9.01 -7.30
CA ILE A 135 -9.55 9.83 -6.07
C ILE A 135 -8.44 10.89 -6.12
N GLY A 136 -7.23 10.52 -6.59
CA GLY A 136 -6.15 11.47 -6.77
C GLY A 136 -6.49 12.55 -7.78
N GLY A 137 -7.08 12.19 -8.92
CA GLY A 137 -7.54 13.14 -9.93
C GLY A 137 -8.65 14.07 -9.44
N VAL A 138 -9.60 13.55 -8.66
CA VAL A 138 -10.65 14.36 -8.02
C VAL A 138 -10.04 15.34 -7.01
N ALA A 139 -9.10 14.89 -6.18
CA ALA A 139 -8.41 15.76 -5.22
C ALA A 139 -7.67 16.91 -5.93
N LEU A 140 -6.92 16.61 -6.99
CA LEU A 140 -6.24 17.62 -7.81
C LEU A 140 -7.24 18.60 -8.44
N SER A 141 -8.36 18.10 -8.97
CA SER A 141 -9.43 18.94 -9.55
C SER A 141 -10.11 19.84 -8.52
N ALA A 142 -10.15 19.39 -7.26
CA ALA A 142 -10.66 20.17 -6.12
C ALA A 142 -9.63 21.16 -5.54
N GLY A 143 -8.44 21.30 -6.14
CA GLY A 143 -7.42 22.27 -5.74
C GLY A 143 -6.34 21.74 -4.79
N VAL A 144 -6.32 20.43 -4.49
CA VAL A 144 -5.19 19.83 -3.77
C VAL A 144 -3.95 19.90 -4.68
N SER A 145 -2.85 20.44 -4.17
CA SER A 145 -1.58 20.48 -4.93
C SER A 145 -0.91 19.10 -4.96
N TYR A 146 -0.03 18.86 -5.94
CA TYR A 146 0.80 17.64 -5.96
C TYR A 146 1.54 17.42 -4.64
N ALA A 147 2.09 18.48 -4.05
CA ALA A 147 2.79 18.42 -2.77
C ALA A 147 1.91 17.85 -1.64
N ASN A 148 0.60 18.18 -1.64
CA ASN A 148 -0.38 17.75 -0.63
C ASN A 148 -1.06 16.40 -0.95
N LEU A 149 -0.95 15.91 -2.18
CA LEU A 149 -1.56 14.65 -2.60
C LEU A 149 -1.15 13.41 -1.75
N PRO A 150 0.10 13.29 -1.24
CA PRO A 150 0.47 12.25 -0.30
C PRO A 150 -0.43 12.18 0.94
N LEU A 151 -1.00 13.29 1.43
CA LEU A 151 -1.90 13.28 2.58
C LEU A 151 -3.21 12.53 2.28
N VAL A 152 -3.69 12.56 1.04
CA VAL A 152 -4.86 11.76 0.61
C VAL A 152 -4.50 10.27 0.63
N GLY A 153 -3.32 9.92 0.15
CA GLY A 153 -2.78 8.56 0.27
C GLY A 153 -2.66 8.12 1.73
N ALA A 154 -2.16 8.99 2.61
CA ALA A 154 -2.04 8.72 4.05
C ALA A 154 -3.42 8.45 4.69
N ALA A 155 -4.45 9.22 4.34
CA ALA A 155 -5.80 8.99 4.83
C ALA A 155 -6.34 7.62 4.38
N LEU A 156 -6.13 7.23 3.12
CA LEU A 156 -6.51 5.91 2.60
C LEU A 156 -5.72 4.78 3.28
N ALA A 157 -4.43 4.98 3.58
CA ALA A 157 -3.63 4.04 4.35
C ALA A 157 -4.19 3.84 5.76
N LEU A 158 -4.59 4.91 6.45
CA LEU A 158 -5.21 4.83 7.78
C LEU A 158 -6.59 4.17 7.74
N LEU A 159 -7.37 4.38 6.68
CA LEU A 159 -8.60 3.62 6.45
C LEU A 159 -8.30 2.13 6.26
N ALA A 160 -7.25 1.78 5.52
CA ALA A 160 -6.80 0.39 5.38
C ALA A 160 -6.37 -0.21 6.73
N VAL A 161 -5.66 0.54 7.58
CA VAL A 161 -5.32 0.14 8.95
C VAL A 161 -6.57 -0.14 9.75
N THR A 162 -7.56 0.77 9.71
CA THR A 162 -8.82 0.62 10.43
C THR A 162 -9.54 -0.67 10.03
N VAL A 163 -9.66 -0.93 8.73
CA VAL A 163 -10.25 -2.18 8.22
C VAL A 163 -9.45 -3.41 8.62
N ALA A 164 -8.11 -3.35 8.59
CA ALA A 164 -7.26 -4.46 8.99
C ALA A 164 -7.40 -4.80 10.49
N VAL A 165 -7.44 -3.78 11.36
CA VAL A 165 -7.63 -3.95 12.80
C VAL A 165 -9.03 -4.52 13.10
N LEU A 166 -10.07 -3.98 12.45
CA LEU A 166 -11.44 -4.51 12.61
C LEU A 166 -11.54 -5.96 12.15
N SER A 167 -10.94 -6.30 11.01
CA SER A 167 -10.89 -7.68 10.51
C SER A 167 -10.19 -8.60 11.52
N GLN A 168 -9.04 -8.19 12.07
CA GLN A 168 -8.36 -8.98 13.10
C GLN A 168 -9.20 -9.15 14.38
N ALA A 169 -9.93 -8.11 14.80
CA ALA A 169 -10.76 -8.14 15.99
C ALA A 169 -11.98 -9.08 15.83
N LEU A 170 -12.55 -9.16 14.62
CA LEU A 170 -13.64 -10.08 14.29
C LEU A 170 -13.17 -11.53 14.33
N ASP A 171 -12.00 -11.84 13.77
CA ASP A 171 -11.44 -13.21 13.80
C ASP A 171 -11.24 -13.71 15.24
N ARG A 172 -10.80 -12.83 16.15
CA ARG A 172 -10.58 -13.17 17.57
C ARG A 172 -11.86 -13.42 18.35
N ARG A 173 -13.02 -13.01 17.82
CA ARG A 173 -14.34 -13.17 18.46
C ARG A 173 -15.11 -14.38 17.96
N ALA A 174 -14.65 -15.04 16.88
CA ALA A 174 -15.32 -16.22 16.37
C ALA A 174 -15.22 -17.38 17.40
N PRO A 175 -16.34 -18.00 17.79
CA PRO A 175 -16.31 -19.12 18.73
C PRO A 175 -15.55 -20.29 18.12
N VAL A 176 -14.64 -20.88 18.90
CA VAL A 176 -14.02 -22.17 18.55
C VAL A 176 -15.13 -23.21 18.63
N ILE A 177 -15.62 -23.67 17.47
CA ILE A 177 -16.53 -24.82 17.42
C ILE A 177 -15.67 -26.06 17.71
N PRO A 178 -15.88 -26.78 18.83
CA PRO A 178 -15.17 -28.03 19.08
C PRO A 178 -15.53 -29.02 17.97
N LEU A 179 -14.52 -29.68 17.39
CA LEU A 179 -14.77 -30.76 16.46
C LEU A 179 -15.53 -31.89 17.19
N PRO A 180 -16.48 -32.58 16.52
CA PRO A 180 -17.15 -33.73 17.10
C PRO A 180 -16.09 -34.74 17.57
N ALA A 181 -16.19 -35.19 18.81
CA ALA A 181 -15.38 -36.31 19.28
C ALA A 181 -15.78 -37.55 18.46
N GLU A 182 -14.81 -38.13 17.75
CA GLU A 182 -14.94 -39.47 17.15
C GLU A 182 -15.03 -40.54 18.22
#